data_AF-I7LGI2-F1
#
_entry.id   AF-I7LGI2-F1
#
_cell.length_a   1.000
_cell.length_b   1.000
_cell.length_c   1.000
_cell.angle_alpha   90.00
_cell.angle_beta   90.00
_cell.angle_gamma   90.00
#
_symmetry.space_group_name_H-M   'P 1'
#
loop_
_entity.id
_entity.type
_entity.pdbx_description
1 polymer ?
#
loop_
_entity_poly.entity_id
_entity_poly.type
_entity_poly.pdbx_seq_one_letter_code
_entity_poly.pdbx_strand_id
1 'polypeptide(L)'
;MKKAKLIEKIYKHFWGTEGPIDEYRRQELNRIGSNAYMITFWLQAPIFLAGFLASDQWTLFATTRIFMIGAMIELYIPLIYISIQMRKLHLHDNEVSQEKLHTAKIATWRRAIFSGILFGVLFLAYETIDRGRSIDNYWLEVFVPSILAMVVYMILVGFVKLRRIKVVDDDEE
;
A
#
# COMPACT_ATOMS: atom_id res chain seq x y z
N MET A 1 21.70 -19.84 -3.05
CA MET A 1 21.85 -18.55 -3.77
C MET A 1 20.55 -18.03 -4.42
N LYS A 2 19.85 -18.78 -5.29
CA LYS A 2 18.62 -18.28 -5.97
C LYS A 2 17.48 -17.83 -5.03
N LYS A 3 17.23 -18.58 -3.93
CA LYS A 3 16.18 -18.26 -2.94
C LYS A 3 16.44 -16.94 -2.20
N ALA A 4 17.69 -16.69 -1.77
CA ALA A 4 18.07 -15.45 -1.10
C ALA A 4 17.82 -14.22 -1.99
N LYS A 5 18.14 -14.32 -3.30
CA LYS A 5 17.89 -13.26 -4.29
C LYS A 5 16.39 -12.99 -4.51
N LEU A 6 15.55 -14.02 -4.43
CA LEU A 6 14.10 -13.88 -4.56
C LEU A 6 13.50 -13.18 -3.33
N ILE A 7 13.88 -13.61 -2.13
CA ILE A 7 13.42 -13.00 -0.86
C ILE A 7 13.82 -11.52 -0.81
N GLU A 8 15.05 -11.19 -1.20
CA GLU A 8 15.51 -9.79 -1.27
C GLU A 8 14.67 -8.95 -2.24
N LYS A 9 14.29 -9.52 -3.39
CA LYS A 9 13.43 -8.83 -4.37
C LYS A 9 12.02 -8.57 -3.81
N ILE A 10 11.44 -9.54 -3.11
CA ILE A 10 10.14 -9.39 -2.43
C ILE A 10 10.26 -8.32 -1.34
N TYR A 11 11.33 -8.35 -0.56
CA TYR A 11 11.58 -7.38 0.51
C TYR A 11 11.70 -5.95 -0.03
N LYS A 12 12.51 -5.73 -1.08
CA LYS A 12 12.62 -4.43 -1.76
C LYS A 12 11.29 -3.95 -2.30
N HIS A 13 10.51 -4.86 -2.88
CA HIS A 13 9.18 -4.53 -3.40
C HIS A 13 8.21 -4.13 -2.29
N PHE A 14 8.16 -4.89 -1.20
CA PHE A 14 7.30 -4.60 -0.04
C PHE A 14 7.59 -3.23 0.57
N TRP A 15 8.87 -2.91 0.77
CA TRP A 15 9.29 -1.62 1.33
C TRP A 15 9.34 -0.49 0.29
N GLY A 16 9.18 -0.79 -1.00
CA GLY A 16 9.25 0.20 -2.07
C GLY A 16 10.60 0.92 -2.15
N THR A 17 11.70 0.21 -1.86
CA THR A 17 13.07 0.73 -1.96
C THR A 17 13.67 0.35 -3.32
N GLU A 18 14.23 1.33 -4.04
CA GLU A 18 14.72 1.13 -5.41
C GLU A 18 16.26 0.97 -5.49
N GLY A 19 16.98 1.19 -4.38
CA GLY A 19 18.44 1.06 -4.29
C GLY A 19 18.95 -0.21 -3.59
N PRO A 20 20.29 -0.37 -3.47
CA PRO A 20 20.87 -1.34 -2.56
C PRO A 20 20.39 -1.06 -1.13
N ILE A 21 20.01 -2.12 -0.42
CA ILE A 21 19.67 -2.02 0.99
C ILE A 21 20.97 -2.27 1.75
N ASP A 22 21.60 -1.21 2.20
CA ASP A 22 22.72 -1.29 3.14
C ASP A 22 22.25 -1.88 4.49
N GLU A 23 23.21 -2.23 5.34
CA GLU A 23 22.92 -2.85 6.63
C GLU A 23 22.11 -1.93 7.56
N TYR A 24 22.35 -0.61 7.50
CA TYR A 24 21.61 0.38 8.29
C TYR A 24 20.13 0.45 7.89
N ARG A 25 19.84 0.59 6.59
CA ARG A 25 18.50 0.57 6.01
C ARG A 25 17.80 -0.74 6.33
N ARG A 26 18.51 -1.87 6.26
CA ARG A 26 17.94 -3.18 6.64
C ARG A 26 17.52 -3.19 8.12
N GLN A 27 18.37 -2.72 9.01
CA GLN A 27 18.07 -2.67 10.45
C GLN A 27 16.88 -1.76 10.76
N GLU A 28 16.82 -0.57 10.15
CA GLU A 28 15.69 0.35 10.34
C GLU A 28 14.38 -0.22 9.78
N LEU A 29 14.39 -0.84 8.60
CA LEU A 29 13.20 -1.48 8.04
C LEU A 29 12.72 -2.65 8.92
N ASN A 30 13.63 -3.45 9.47
CA ASN A 30 13.29 -4.51 10.41
C ASN A 30 12.70 -3.95 11.72
N ARG A 31 13.24 -2.83 12.23
CA ARG A 31 12.72 -2.15 13.42
C ARG A 31 11.31 -1.60 13.18
N ILE A 32 11.08 -0.94 12.05
CA ILE A 32 9.75 -0.44 11.65
C ILE A 32 8.78 -1.61 11.49
N GLY A 33 9.18 -2.67 10.79
CA GLY A 33 8.34 -3.86 10.57
C GLY A 33 7.95 -4.54 11.87
N SER A 34 8.89 -4.69 12.80
CA SER A 34 8.63 -5.29 14.12
C SER A 34 7.67 -4.43 14.94
N ASN A 35 7.83 -3.11 14.93
CA ASN A 35 6.91 -2.19 15.61
C ASN A 35 5.52 -2.20 14.99
N ALA A 36 5.43 -2.21 13.65
CA ALA A 36 4.15 -2.32 12.95
C ALA A 36 3.44 -3.64 13.29
N TYR A 37 4.18 -4.75 13.34
CA TYR A 37 3.65 -6.04 13.77
C TYR A 37 3.13 -5.99 15.22
N MET A 38 3.87 -5.40 16.15
CA MET A 38 3.39 -5.24 17.54
C MET A 38 2.10 -4.42 17.59
N ILE A 39 2.00 -3.33 16.82
CA ILE A 39 0.79 -2.51 16.74
C ILE A 39 -0.39 -3.36 16.24
N THR A 40 -0.22 -4.10 15.14
CA THR A 40 -1.24 -5.01 14.60
C THR A 40 -1.67 -6.03 15.67
N PHE A 41 -0.70 -6.71 16.29
CA PHE A 41 -0.95 -7.73 17.29
C PHE A 41 -1.76 -7.21 18.48
N TRP A 42 -1.41 -6.02 18.99
CA TRP A 42 -2.12 -5.39 20.10
C TRP A 42 -3.50 -4.85 19.73
N LEU A 43 -3.74 -4.48 18.47
CA LEU A 43 -5.07 -4.10 17.99
C LEU A 43 -5.99 -5.31 17.82
N GLN A 44 -5.44 -6.48 17.54
CA GLN A 44 -6.22 -7.68 17.28
C GLN A 44 -7.05 -8.09 18.51
N ALA A 45 -6.44 -8.17 19.69
CA ALA A 45 -7.12 -8.58 20.92
C ALA A 45 -8.40 -7.79 21.26
N PRO A 46 -8.41 -6.43 21.29
CA PRO A 46 -9.63 -5.68 21.57
C PRO A 46 -10.68 -5.78 20.45
N ILE A 47 -10.28 -5.93 19.18
CA ILE A 47 -11.22 -6.15 18.07
C ILE A 47 -11.96 -7.48 18.25
N PHE A 48 -11.21 -8.55 18.54
CA PHE A 48 -11.80 -9.87 18.78
C PHE A 48 -12.68 -9.89 20.03
N LEU A 49 -12.24 -9.25 21.12
CA LEU A 49 -13.04 -9.14 22.34
C LEU A 49 -14.35 -8.37 22.08
N ALA A 50 -14.28 -7.23 21.39
CA ALA A 50 -15.46 -6.44 21.03
C ALA A 50 -16.43 -7.24 20.15
N GLY A 51 -15.92 -7.97 19.15
CA GLY A 51 -16.72 -8.83 18.30
C GLY A 51 -17.35 -10.01 19.06
N PHE A 52 -16.62 -10.62 19.99
CA PHE A 52 -17.13 -11.71 20.83
C PHE A 52 -18.25 -11.21 21.76
N LEU A 53 -18.05 -10.09 22.46
CA LEU A 53 -19.07 -9.50 23.33
C LEU A 53 -20.32 -9.07 22.54
N ALA A 54 -20.15 -8.53 21.34
CA ALA A 54 -21.27 -8.17 20.48
C ALA A 54 -22.01 -9.40 19.94
N SER A 55 -21.34 -10.53 19.74
CA SER A 55 -21.98 -11.75 19.23
C SER A 55 -23.01 -12.35 20.19
N ASP A 56 -22.85 -12.11 21.49
CA ASP A 56 -23.76 -12.60 22.52
C ASP A 56 -25.05 -11.77 22.60
N GLN A 57 -24.95 -10.45 22.36
CA GLN A 57 -26.06 -9.52 22.64
C GLN A 57 -26.69 -8.89 21.39
N TRP A 58 -25.97 -8.83 20.28
CA TRP A 58 -26.38 -8.08 19.10
C TRP A 58 -26.64 -8.99 17.90
N THR A 59 -27.33 -8.43 16.90
CA THR A 59 -27.62 -9.13 15.65
C THR A 59 -26.33 -9.46 14.90
N LEU A 60 -26.35 -10.56 14.14
CA LEU A 60 -25.25 -10.95 13.25
C LEU A 60 -24.75 -9.81 12.37
N PHE A 61 -25.66 -8.96 11.91
CA PHE A 61 -25.35 -7.79 11.10
C PHE A 61 -24.49 -6.76 11.84
N ALA A 62 -24.85 -6.44 13.09
CA ALA A 62 -24.10 -5.50 13.92
C ALA A 62 -22.71 -6.06 14.27
N THR A 63 -22.63 -7.33 14.64
CA THR A 63 -21.37 -8.02 14.97
C THR A 63 -20.43 -8.08 13.77
N THR A 64 -20.97 -8.39 12.58
CA THR A 64 -20.17 -8.38 11.33
C THR A 64 -19.60 -6.99 11.05
N ARG A 65 -20.37 -5.92 11.27
CA ARG A 65 -19.89 -4.54 11.08
C ARG A 65 -18.73 -4.18 12.02
N ILE A 66 -18.77 -4.65 13.27
CA ILE A 66 -17.67 -4.45 14.22
C ILE A 66 -16.39 -5.09 13.70
N PHE A 67 -16.46 -6.35 13.23
CA PHE A 67 -15.28 -7.01 12.66
C PHE A 67 -14.77 -6.32 11.39
N MET A 68 -15.66 -5.84 10.51
CA MET A 68 -15.23 -5.08 9.33
C MET A 68 -14.51 -3.78 9.70
N ILE A 69 -15.07 -3.00 10.62
CA ILE A 69 -14.46 -1.75 11.09
C ILE A 69 -13.13 -2.05 11.79
N GLY A 70 -13.10 -3.08 12.64
CA GLY A 70 -11.89 -3.54 13.30
C GLY A 70 -10.79 -3.91 12.30
N ALA A 71 -11.12 -4.72 11.28
CA ALA A 71 -10.19 -5.08 10.22
C ALA A 71 -9.64 -3.87 9.45
N MET A 72 -10.48 -2.84 9.22
CA MET A 72 -10.01 -1.58 8.63
C MET A 72 -9.05 -0.84 9.55
N ILE A 73 -9.34 -0.76 10.86
CA ILE A 73 -8.45 -0.14 11.85
C ILE A 73 -7.10 -0.87 11.91
N GLU A 74 -7.15 -2.21 12.01
CA GLU A 74 -5.98 -3.08 12.05
C GLU A 74 -5.13 -2.98 10.78
N LEU A 75 -5.75 -2.74 9.63
CA LEU A 75 -5.05 -2.51 8.37
C LEU A 75 -4.42 -1.11 8.31
N TYR A 76 -5.19 -0.04 8.60
CA TYR A 76 -4.75 1.33 8.33
C TYR A 76 -3.76 1.87 9.36
N ILE A 77 -3.91 1.56 10.66
CA ILE A 77 -3.03 2.12 11.70
C ILE A 77 -1.55 1.73 11.47
N PRO A 78 -1.19 0.45 11.27
CA PRO A 78 0.19 0.06 11.00
C PRO A 78 0.73 0.66 9.70
N LEU A 79 -0.10 0.78 8.66
CA LEU A 79 0.30 1.41 7.39
C LEU A 79 0.61 2.90 7.54
N ILE A 80 -0.18 3.62 8.34
CA ILE A 80 0.08 5.03 8.69
C ILE A 80 1.40 5.12 9.47
N TYR A 81 1.60 4.27 10.47
CA TYR A 81 2.86 4.21 11.22
C TYR A 81 4.07 3.99 10.31
N ILE A 82 4.03 2.96 9.46
CA ILE A 82 5.08 2.66 8.49
C ILE A 82 5.34 3.88 7.60
N SER A 83 4.28 4.48 7.05
CA SER A 83 4.41 5.64 6.16
C SER A 83 5.08 6.85 6.83
N ILE A 84 4.76 7.10 8.11
CA ILE A 84 5.38 8.17 8.89
C ILE A 84 6.86 7.86 9.15
N GLN A 85 7.19 6.65 9.60
CA GLN A 85 8.58 6.29 9.92
C GLN A 85 9.47 6.27 8.67
N MET A 86 8.98 5.68 7.59
CA MET A 86 9.69 5.64 6.30
C MET A 86 9.98 7.05 5.77
N ARG A 87 9.04 8.00 5.96
CA ARG A 87 9.25 9.41 5.59
C ARG A 87 10.26 10.09 6.50
N LYS A 88 10.16 9.90 7.82
CA LYS A 88 11.07 10.52 8.81
C LYS A 88 12.53 10.11 8.60
N LEU A 89 12.75 8.86 8.21
CA LEU A 89 14.07 8.29 8.00
C LEU A 89 14.55 8.37 6.55
N HIS A 90 13.80 9.03 5.67
CA HIS A 90 14.18 9.16 4.25
C HIS A 90 14.43 7.82 3.54
N LEU A 91 13.83 6.73 4.03
CA LEU A 91 14.06 5.38 3.52
C LEU A 91 13.44 5.13 2.14
N HIS A 92 12.59 6.03 1.69
CA HIS A 92 11.99 6.01 0.35
C HIS A 92 12.76 6.84 -0.67
N ASP A 93 13.79 7.56 -0.27
CA ASP A 93 14.51 8.45 -1.17
C ASP A 93 15.25 7.62 -2.22
N ASN A 94 14.97 7.93 -3.48
CA ASN A 94 15.62 7.34 -4.63
C ASN A 94 16.55 8.40 -5.21
N GLU A 95 17.80 8.35 -4.79
CA GLU A 95 18.87 9.20 -5.29
C GLU A 95 19.23 8.74 -6.70
N VAL A 96 19.06 9.65 -7.66
CA VAL A 96 19.30 9.40 -9.08
C VAL A 96 20.11 10.56 -9.63
N SER A 97 21.18 10.28 -10.36
CA SER A 97 21.96 11.32 -11.04
C SER A 97 21.11 12.09 -12.07
N GLN A 98 21.48 13.34 -12.37
CA GLN A 98 20.77 14.21 -13.32
C GLN A 98 20.51 13.51 -14.66
N GLU A 99 21.50 12.77 -15.18
CA GLU A 99 21.41 12.07 -16.46
C GLU A 99 20.32 10.97 -16.48
N LYS A 100 20.07 10.33 -15.33
CA LYS A 100 19.13 9.21 -15.22
C LYS A 100 17.73 9.65 -14.79
N LEU A 101 17.52 10.93 -14.49
CA LEU A 101 16.26 11.48 -13.99
C LEU A 101 15.08 11.21 -14.94
N HIS A 102 15.26 11.42 -16.24
CA HIS A 102 14.21 11.21 -17.23
C HIS A 102 13.76 9.74 -17.28
N THR A 103 14.72 8.81 -17.30
CA THR A 103 14.46 7.36 -17.29
C THR A 103 13.77 6.93 -15.99
N ALA A 104 14.18 7.48 -14.84
CA ALA A 104 13.55 7.21 -13.55
C ALA A 104 12.09 7.69 -13.49
N LYS A 105 11.79 8.88 -14.04
CA LYS A 105 10.42 9.41 -14.14
C LYS A 105 9.53 8.52 -15.01
N ILE A 106 10.02 8.07 -16.17
CA ILE A 106 9.27 7.16 -17.05
C ILE A 106 9.02 5.81 -16.35
N ALA A 107 10.05 5.22 -15.73
CA ALA A 107 9.92 3.97 -15.00
C ALA A 107 8.89 4.08 -13.86
N THR A 108 8.88 5.23 -13.17
CA THR A 108 7.91 5.55 -12.12
C THR A 108 6.48 5.57 -12.66
N TRP A 109 6.23 6.27 -13.76
CA TRP A 109 4.91 6.31 -14.40
C TRP A 109 4.47 4.94 -14.91
N ARG A 110 5.37 4.15 -15.52
CA ARG A 110 5.06 2.78 -15.94
C ARG A 110 4.59 1.92 -14.76
N ARG A 111 5.25 2.04 -13.61
CA ARG A 111 4.84 1.34 -12.38
C ARG A 111 3.52 1.86 -11.84
N ALA A 112 3.27 3.18 -11.91
CA ALA A 112 2.01 3.79 -11.49
C ALA A 112 0.83 3.35 -12.37
N ILE A 113 1.03 3.27 -13.68
CA ILE A 113 0.05 2.75 -14.65
C ILE A 113 -0.27 1.30 -14.33
N PHE A 114 0.75 0.45 -14.13
CA PHE A 114 0.52 -0.96 -13.80
C PHE A 114 -0.27 -1.12 -12.49
N SER A 115 0.09 -0.36 -11.44
CA SER A 115 -0.69 -0.38 -10.18
C SER A 115 -2.11 0.17 -10.36
N GLY A 116 -2.28 1.18 -11.21
CA GLY A 116 -3.58 1.73 -11.60
C GLY A 116 -4.46 0.66 -12.22
N ILE A 117 -3.99 0.04 -13.30
CA ILE A 117 -4.72 -1.03 -14.02
C ILE A 117 -5.09 -2.16 -13.07
N LEU A 118 -4.14 -2.64 -12.25
CA LEU A 118 -4.42 -3.70 -11.28
C LEU A 118 -5.52 -3.29 -10.30
N PHE A 119 -5.43 -2.09 -9.72
CA PHE A 119 -6.46 -1.55 -8.84
C PHE A 119 -7.82 -1.45 -9.54
N GLY A 120 -7.86 -0.90 -10.76
CA GLY A 120 -9.08 -0.78 -11.55
C GLY A 120 -9.77 -2.11 -11.83
N VAL A 121 -9.00 -3.15 -12.18
CA VAL A 121 -9.53 -4.50 -12.40
C VAL A 121 -10.09 -5.11 -11.11
N LEU A 122 -9.36 -4.98 -10.00
CA LEU A 122 -9.82 -5.51 -8.70
C LEU A 122 -11.06 -4.76 -8.20
N PHE A 123 -11.08 -3.44 -8.35
CA PHE A 123 -12.20 -2.60 -7.94
C PHE A 123 -13.44 -2.89 -8.79
N LEU A 124 -13.29 -3.04 -10.10
CA LEU A 124 -14.37 -3.45 -11.00
C LEU A 124 -14.94 -4.82 -10.61
N ALA A 125 -14.07 -5.79 -10.32
CA ALA A 125 -14.49 -7.12 -9.88
C ALA A 125 -15.25 -7.06 -8.55
N TYR A 126 -14.75 -6.28 -7.59
CA TYR A 126 -15.42 -6.06 -6.30
C TYR A 126 -16.81 -5.46 -6.47
N GLU A 127 -16.93 -4.34 -7.19
CA GLU A 127 -18.21 -3.65 -7.42
C GLU A 127 -19.20 -4.55 -8.17
N THR A 128 -18.72 -5.35 -9.13
CA THR A 128 -19.57 -6.31 -9.86
C THR A 128 -20.09 -7.41 -8.95
N ILE A 129 -19.28 -7.91 -8.00
CA ILE A 129 -19.68 -8.95 -7.06
C ILE A 129 -20.65 -8.38 -6.01
N ASP A 130 -20.32 -7.22 -5.46
CA ASP A 130 -21.09 -6.57 -4.39
C ASP A 130 -22.47 -6.14 -4.87
N ARG A 131 -22.53 -5.47 -6.03
CA ARG A 131 -23.79 -4.94 -6.57
C ARG A 131 -24.49 -5.88 -7.53
N GLY A 132 -23.88 -6.99 -7.95
CA GLY A 132 -24.26 -7.76 -9.15
C GLY A 132 -25.75 -8.10 -9.34
N ARG A 133 -26.52 -8.28 -8.27
CA ARG A 133 -27.96 -8.59 -8.35
C ARG A 133 -28.89 -7.36 -8.40
N SER A 134 -28.34 -6.16 -8.20
CA SER A 134 -29.06 -4.88 -8.12
C SER A 134 -28.52 -3.83 -9.10
N ILE A 135 -27.83 -4.27 -10.17
CA ILE A 135 -27.28 -3.35 -11.18
C ILE A 135 -28.33 -3.11 -12.26
N ASP A 136 -28.89 -1.91 -12.29
CA ASP A 136 -29.79 -1.49 -13.37
C ASP A 136 -28.98 -1.00 -14.58
N ASN A 137 -27.92 -0.21 -14.34
CA ASN A 137 -27.05 0.31 -15.39
C ASN A 137 -25.56 0.03 -15.13
N TYR A 138 -25.08 -1.14 -15.58
CA TYR A 138 -23.70 -1.58 -15.38
C TYR A 138 -22.65 -0.54 -15.83
N TRP A 139 -22.91 0.14 -16.95
CA TRP A 139 -22.01 1.16 -17.48
C TRP A 139 -21.80 2.33 -16.52
N LEU A 140 -22.88 2.90 -15.99
CA LEU A 140 -22.82 4.12 -15.16
C LEU A 140 -22.54 3.81 -13.69
N GLU A 141 -22.97 2.65 -13.20
CA GLU A 141 -22.87 2.30 -11.78
C GLU A 141 -21.57 1.59 -11.42
N VAL A 142 -20.97 0.87 -12.38
CA VAL A 142 -19.81 0.00 -12.12
C VAL A 142 -18.65 0.33 -13.05
N PHE A 143 -18.85 0.27 -14.36
CA PHE A 143 -17.74 0.41 -15.31
C PHE A 143 -17.09 1.80 -15.30
N VAL A 144 -17.87 2.86 -15.54
CA VAL A 144 -17.36 4.25 -15.59
C VAL A 144 -16.72 4.66 -14.25
N PRO A 145 -17.35 4.44 -13.07
CA PRO A 145 -16.73 4.74 -11.79
C PRO A 145 -15.42 3.97 -11.57
N SER A 146 -15.33 2.72 -12.01
CA SER A 146 -14.10 1.92 -11.87
C SER A 146 -12.94 2.47 -12.72
N ILE A 147 -13.23 2.92 -13.95
CA ILE A 147 -12.24 3.59 -14.80
C ILE A 147 -11.79 4.92 -14.18
N LEU A 148 -12.72 5.72 -13.64
CA LEU A 148 -12.39 6.96 -12.95
C LEU A 148 -11.51 6.70 -11.72
N ALA A 149 -11.88 5.72 -10.88
CA ALA A 149 -11.11 5.33 -9.70
C ALA A 149 -9.70 4.84 -10.09
N MET A 150 -9.58 4.06 -11.16
CA MET A 150 -8.30 3.62 -11.73
C MET A 150 -7.40 4.81 -12.09
N VAL A 151 -7.93 5.79 -12.84
CA VAL A 151 -7.17 6.96 -13.30
C VAL A 151 -6.75 7.83 -12.11
N VAL A 152 -7.65 8.10 -11.18
CA VAL A 152 -7.36 8.87 -9.96
C VAL A 152 -6.26 8.17 -9.15
N TYR A 153 -6.38 6.87 -8.91
CA TYR A 153 -5.38 6.09 -8.18
C TYR A 153 -4.01 6.10 -8.87
N MET A 154 -4.00 5.91 -10.19
CA MET A 154 -2.77 5.99 -11.00
C MET A 154 -2.06 7.33 -10.85
N ILE A 155 -2.79 8.45 -10.94
CA ILE A 155 -2.23 9.80 -10.80
C ILE A 155 -1.67 10.01 -9.39
N LEU A 156 -2.42 9.61 -8.36
CA LEU A 156 -2.00 9.72 -6.96
C LEU A 156 -0.70 8.93 -6.70
N VAL A 157 -0.64 7.67 -7.12
CA VAL A 157 0.56 6.84 -6.96
C VAL A 157 1.74 7.39 -7.74
N GLY A 158 1.50 7.84 -8.98
CA GLY A 158 2.53 8.49 -9.81
C GLY A 158 3.11 9.70 -9.10
N PHE A 159 2.26 10.60 -8.61
CA PHE A 159 2.69 11.80 -7.90
C PHE A 159 3.46 11.50 -6.61
N VAL A 160 2.98 10.56 -5.79
CA VAL A 160 3.67 10.14 -4.57
C VAL A 160 5.06 9.58 -4.88
N LYS A 161 5.19 8.75 -5.92
CA LYS A 161 6.48 8.16 -6.29
C LYS A 161 7.44 9.17 -6.92
N LEU A 162 6.94 10.11 -7.72
CA LEU A 162 7.75 11.18 -8.28
C LEU A 162 8.39 12.05 -7.20
N ARG A 163 7.65 12.35 -6.12
CA ARG A 163 8.17 13.10 -4.96
C ARG A 163 9.29 12.39 -4.19
N ARG A 164 9.50 11.09 -4.44
CA ARG A 164 10.57 10.30 -3.81
C ARG A 164 11.88 10.32 -4.60
N ILE A 165 11.86 10.79 -5.84
CA ILE A 165 13.08 10.92 -6.66
C ILE A 165 13.81 12.17 -6.18
N LYS A 166 15.03 11.98 -5.67
CA LYS A 166 15.95 13.07 -5.31
C LYS A 166 17.10 13.07 -6.29
N VAL A 167 17.47 14.26 -6.77
CA VAL A 167 18.60 14.40 -7.68
C VAL A 167 19.82 14.76 -6.86
N VAL A 168 20.90 14.02 -7.08
CA VAL A 168 22.22 14.28 -6.50
C VAL A 168 23.13 14.65 -7.66
N ASP A 169 23.90 15.73 -7.51
CA ASP A 169 24.91 16.11 -8.50
C ASP A 169 26.14 15.21 -8.29
N ASP A 170 26.67 14.65 -9.37
CA ASP A 170 27.79 13.69 -9.35
C ASP A 170 29.15 14.36 -8.98
N ASP A 171 29.14 15.59 -8.46
CA ASP A 171 30.31 16.41 -8.14
C ASP A 171 30.83 16.23 -6.69
N GLU A 172 30.29 15.28 -5.91
CA GLU A 172 30.72 14.95 -4.53
C GLU A 172 31.31 13.52 -4.36
N GLU A 173 31.98 12.98 -5.38
CA GLU A 173 32.94 11.84 -5.24
C GLU A 173 34.37 12.25 -5.58
#